data_AF-A0A8H6IWG8-F1
#
_entry.id   AF-A0A8H6IWG8-F1
#
_cell.length_a   1.000
_cell.length_b   1.000
_cell.length_c   1.000
_cell.angle_alpha   90.00
_cell.angle_beta   90.00
_cell.angle_gamma   90.00
#
_symmetry.space_group_name_H-M   'P 1'
#
loop_
_entity.id
_entity.type
_entity.pdbx_description
1 polymer ?
#
loop_
_entity_poly.entity_id
_entity_poly.type
_entity_poly.pdbx_seq_one_letter_code
_entity_poly.pdbx_strand_id
1 'polypeptide(L)'
;MFLRGAALLLLLLCFVQLVLCAEDYYNVLGVSRSAGDREIKSAYRKLSKKYHPDKNPGDDTAQAKFVEVSEAYEALIDPETRKIYDQHGHEGLKQHQQQGGGHPHHDPFDVFSRFFGGGGHFHGHGQRRGQDVNVRIGIALRDFYNGINTEFQWDKQHICEDCDGTGSADGTVDTCNVCGGRGVRIVKHQLAPGMFQQVQMQCDACGGRGQSIRHKCHTCGGARVVRKPTTVQLTVARGASRDSQIVYENEADASPDYVAGNLVVTLSEKEPELETDNPDRVDGVFFRRKGDDLYWTEVLSLREAWMGDWTRNLTHLDGHVVRLGRERGQVVQPGHVETVKGEGMPVYHEDGDSVYHKTEYGNLFVDYVVVLPDEMESGTEKEFWSVFQKWRGKLAVDLHKDSGRPEKPAVHDEL
;
A
#
# COMPACT_ATOMS: atom_id res chain seq x y z
N MET A 1 43.22 -39.16 -49.20
CA MET A 1 42.81 -38.58 -47.90
C MET A 1 42.16 -37.19 -48.02
N PHE A 2 42.44 -36.39 -49.06
CA PHE A 2 41.90 -35.02 -49.18
C PHE A 2 40.39 -34.90 -49.50
N LEU A 3 39.79 -35.83 -50.27
CA LEU A 3 38.36 -35.74 -50.60
C LEU A 3 37.41 -35.99 -49.40
N ARG A 4 37.84 -36.77 -48.40
CA ARG A 4 37.01 -37.05 -47.21
C ARG A 4 36.98 -35.89 -46.22
N GLY A 5 38.04 -35.09 -46.15
CA GLY A 5 38.10 -33.89 -45.30
C GLY A 5 37.25 -32.73 -45.84
N ALA A 6 37.22 -32.55 -47.17
CA ALA A 6 36.42 -31.50 -47.81
C ALA A 6 34.91 -31.74 -47.67
N ALA A 7 34.45 -32.98 -47.78
CA ALA A 7 33.04 -33.33 -47.58
C ALA A 7 32.59 -33.13 -46.12
N LEU A 8 33.46 -33.44 -45.16
CA LEU A 8 33.19 -33.20 -43.74
C LEU A 8 33.15 -31.70 -43.42
N LEU A 9 34.03 -30.90 -44.02
CA LEU A 9 34.07 -29.44 -43.84
C LEU A 9 32.85 -28.75 -44.47
N LEU A 10 32.39 -29.21 -45.64
CA LEU A 10 31.16 -28.75 -46.28
C LEU A 10 29.91 -29.13 -45.48
N LEU A 11 29.85 -30.34 -44.93
CA LEU A 11 28.78 -30.76 -44.02
C LEU A 11 28.78 -29.92 -42.73
N LEU A 12 29.95 -29.62 -42.17
CA LEU A 12 30.09 -28.77 -40.99
C LEU A 12 29.70 -27.31 -41.29
N LEU A 13 30.06 -26.77 -42.45
CA LEU A 13 29.64 -25.44 -42.92
C LEU A 13 28.14 -25.37 -43.19
N CYS A 14 27.53 -26.41 -43.76
CA CYS A 14 26.08 -26.51 -43.90
C CYS A 14 25.37 -26.67 -42.54
N PHE A 15 25.98 -27.39 -41.58
CA PHE A 15 25.45 -27.49 -40.21
C PHE A 15 25.56 -26.15 -39.46
N VAL A 16 26.64 -25.39 -39.66
CA VAL A 16 26.82 -24.05 -39.09
C VAL A 16 25.85 -23.04 -39.71
N GLN A 17 25.53 -23.15 -41.02
CA GLN A 17 24.47 -22.33 -41.63
C GLN A 17 23.06 -22.71 -41.15
N LEU A 18 22.82 -23.98 -40.80
CA LEU A 18 21.56 -24.41 -40.17
C LEU A 18 21.42 -23.91 -38.72
N VAL A 19 22.53 -23.63 -38.03
CA VAL A 19 22.54 -23.14 -36.63
C VAL A 19 22.42 -21.60 -36.56
N LEU A 20 22.57 -20.88 -37.68
CA LEU A 20 22.45 -19.41 -37.78
C LEU A 20 21.11 -18.94 -38.38
N CYS A 21 20.09 -19.78 -38.41
CA CYS A 21 18.73 -19.32 -38.69
C CYS A 21 18.22 -18.54 -37.47
N ALA A 22 17.92 -17.25 -37.64
CA ALA A 22 17.26 -16.44 -36.63
C ALA A 22 16.03 -17.20 -36.09
N GLU A 23 15.87 -17.25 -34.76
CA GLU A 23 14.77 -17.99 -34.15
C GLU A 23 13.41 -17.49 -34.68
N ASP A 24 12.49 -18.43 -34.95
CA ASP A 24 11.15 -18.12 -35.41
C ASP A 24 10.39 -17.40 -34.29
N TYR A 25 9.79 -16.24 -34.57
CA TYR A 25 9.00 -15.47 -33.60
C TYR A 25 7.87 -16.28 -32.93
N TYR A 26 7.31 -17.28 -33.62
CA TYR A 26 6.36 -18.21 -33.00
C TYR A 26 7.01 -19.07 -31.92
N ASN A 27 8.26 -19.51 -32.13
CA ASN A 27 9.03 -20.27 -31.15
C ASN A 27 9.51 -19.38 -30.00
N VAL A 28 9.90 -18.13 -30.28
CA VAL A 28 10.27 -17.13 -29.26
C VAL A 28 9.12 -16.89 -28.28
N LEU A 29 7.88 -16.79 -28.79
CA LEU A 29 6.68 -16.69 -27.95
C LEU A 29 6.20 -18.04 -27.40
N GLY A 30 6.72 -19.16 -27.90
CA GLY A 30 6.31 -20.51 -27.50
C GLY A 30 4.87 -20.85 -27.91
N VAL A 31 4.40 -20.34 -29.05
CA VAL A 31 3.04 -20.55 -29.57
C VAL A 31 3.07 -21.19 -30.96
N SER A 32 1.97 -21.83 -31.34
CA SER A 32 1.80 -22.41 -32.69
C SER A 32 1.76 -21.31 -33.76
N ARG A 33 2.19 -21.61 -35.00
CA ARG A 33 1.95 -20.73 -36.17
C ARG A 33 0.46 -20.45 -36.41
N SER A 34 -0.41 -21.38 -36.01
CA SER A 34 -1.87 -21.24 -36.06
C SER A 34 -2.46 -20.47 -34.86
N ALA A 35 -1.63 -19.91 -33.97
CA ALA A 35 -2.11 -19.23 -32.76
C ALA A 35 -2.94 -17.99 -33.11
N GLY A 36 -4.09 -17.84 -32.45
CA GLY A 36 -4.91 -16.64 -32.54
C GLY A 36 -4.33 -15.50 -31.71
N ASP A 37 -4.78 -14.27 -31.97
CA ASP A 37 -4.26 -13.05 -31.31
C ASP A 37 -4.33 -13.12 -29.77
N ARG A 38 -5.36 -13.79 -29.23
CA ARG A 38 -5.52 -13.98 -27.78
C ARG A 38 -4.40 -14.84 -27.18
N GLU A 39 -3.96 -15.85 -27.91
CA GLU A 39 -2.90 -16.77 -27.48
C GLU A 39 -1.53 -16.07 -27.56
N ILE A 40 -1.28 -15.34 -28.65
CA ILE A 40 -0.08 -14.51 -28.84
C ILE A 40 0.03 -13.46 -27.72
N LYS A 41 -1.06 -12.72 -27.43
CA LYS A 41 -1.11 -11.75 -26.32
C LYS A 41 -0.86 -12.40 -24.96
N SER A 42 -1.40 -13.60 -24.73
CA SER A 42 -1.23 -14.29 -23.45
C SER A 42 0.21 -14.80 -23.27
N ALA A 43 0.83 -15.30 -24.33
CA ALA A 43 2.19 -15.78 -24.32
C ALA A 43 3.18 -14.62 -24.08
N TYR A 44 3.00 -13.51 -24.79
CA TYR A 44 3.76 -12.28 -24.57
C TYR A 44 3.68 -11.82 -23.11
N ARG A 45 2.48 -11.67 -22.53
CA ARG A 45 2.30 -11.28 -21.11
C ARG A 45 3.08 -12.17 -20.14
N LYS A 46 3.10 -13.49 -20.39
CA LYS A 46 3.80 -14.46 -19.54
C LYS A 46 5.32 -14.29 -19.63
N LEU A 47 5.84 -14.12 -20.83
CA LEU A 47 7.28 -14.02 -21.09
C LEU A 47 7.84 -12.64 -20.72
N SER A 48 7.13 -11.55 -21.01
CA SER A 48 7.53 -10.19 -20.61
C SER A 48 7.58 -10.05 -19.09
N LYS A 49 6.63 -10.64 -18.35
CA LYS A 49 6.68 -10.66 -16.87
C LYS A 49 7.84 -11.49 -16.34
N LYS A 50 8.26 -12.54 -17.06
CA LYS A 50 9.35 -13.42 -16.66
C LYS A 50 10.72 -12.74 -16.86
N TYR A 51 10.90 -12.07 -17.99
CA TYR A 51 12.17 -11.43 -18.37
C TYR A 51 12.21 -9.92 -18.09
N HIS A 52 11.29 -9.40 -17.28
CA HIS A 52 11.21 -7.98 -16.97
C HIS A 52 12.50 -7.48 -16.28
N PRO A 53 13.06 -6.32 -16.67
CA PRO A 53 14.27 -5.76 -16.05
C PRO A 53 14.13 -5.53 -14.53
N ASP A 54 12.98 -5.02 -14.06
CA ASP A 54 12.75 -4.83 -12.61
C ASP A 54 12.82 -6.12 -11.79
N LYS A 55 12.48 -7.27 -12.40
CA LYS A 55 12.56 -8.58 -11.74
C LYS A 55 13.90 -9.26 -11.93
N ASN A 56 14.69 -8.82 -12.91
CA ASN A 56 15.99 -9.36 -13.26
C ASN A 56 17.02 -8.21 -13.40
N PRO A 57 17.25 -7.41 -12.33
CA PRO A 57 18.14 -6.26 -12.43
C PRO A 57 19.58 -6.71 -12.67
N GLY A 58 20.19 -6.20 -13.75
CA GLY A 58 21.59 -6.51 -14.10
C GLY A 58 21.81 -7.86 -14.79
N ASP A 59 20.76 -8.54 -15.25
CA ASP A 59 20.88 -9.76 -16.06
C ASP A 59 20.75 -9.45 -17.56
N ASP A 60 21.91 -9.34 -18.22
CA ASP A 60 22.01 -9.10 -19.67
C ASP A 60 21.28 -10.17 -20.52
N THR A 61 21.15 -11.39 -20.01
CA THR A 61 20.48 -12.48 -20.73
C THR A 61 18.97 -12.38 -20.66
N ALA A 62 18.43 -11.92 -19.53
CA ALA A 62 17.01 -11.59 -19.40
C ALA A 62 16.66 -10.38 -20.26
N GLN A 63 17.55 -9.38 -20.32
CA GLN A 63 17.39 -8.21 -21.17
C GLN A 63 17.34 -8.58 -22.66
N ALA A 64 18.27 -9.41 -23.14
CA ALA A 64 18.27 -9.88 -24.53
C ALA A 64 16.98 -10.63 -24.89
N LYS A 65 16.53 -11.54 -24.02
CA LYS A 65 15.27 -12.28 -24.21
C LYS A 65 14.04 -11.39 -24.17
N PHE A 66 14.07 -10.33 -23.37
CA PHE A 66 12.97 -9.36 -23.32
C PHE A 66 12.83 -8.59 -24.64
N VAL A 67 13.96 -8.22 -25.25
CA VAL A 67 13.99 -7.59 -26.58
C VAL A 67 13.43 -8.54 -27.64
N GLU A 68 13.92 -9.78 -27.69
CA GLU A 68 13.45 -10.78 -28.66
C GLU A 68 11.95 -11.08 -28.54
N VAL A 69 11.43 -11.19 -27.31
CA VAL A 69 10.00 -11.42 -27.05
C VAL A 69 9.14 -10.23 -27.48
N SER A 70 9.65 -9.01 -27.32
CA SER A 70 8.96 -7.78 -27.74
C SER A 70 8.91 -7.67 -29.27
N GLU A 71 10.03 -7.91 -29.96
CA GLU A 71 10.09 -7.94 -31.42
C GLU A 71 9.14 -9.00 -32.01
N ALA A 72 9.12 -10.20 -31.41
CA ALA A 72 8.23 -11.28 -31.82
C ALA A 72 6.76 -10.91 -31.69
N TYR A 73 6.39 -10.22 -30.61
CA TYR A 73 5.02 -9.78 -30.40
C TYR A 73 4.61 -8.70 -31.40
N GLU A 74 5.46 -7.70 -31.64
CA GLU A 74 5.19 -6.63 -32.62
C GLU A 74 4.99 -7.18 -34.02
N ALA A 75 5.85 -8.11 -34.45
CA ALA A 75 5.74 -8.75 -35.75
C ALA A 75 4.43 -9.54 -35.92
N LEU A 76 3.96 -10.21 -34.85
CA LEU A 76 2.87 -11.18 -34.93
C LEU A 76 1.49 -10.65 -34.52
N ILE A 77 1.41 -9.47 -33.88
CA ILE A 77 0.14 -8.93 -33.38
C ILE A 77 -0.64 -8.16 -34.44
N ASP A 78 0.05 -7.47 -35.34
CA ASP A 78 -0.60 -6.72 -36.42
C ASP A 78 -0.86 -7.65 -37.62
N PRO A 79 -2.08 -7.70 -38.18
CA PRO A 79 -2.40 -8.60 -39.29
C PRO A 79 -1.57 -8.38 -40.55
N GLU A 80 -1.11 -7.15 -40.81
CA GLU A 80 -0.30 -6.81 -41.97
C GLU A 80 1.15 -7.28 -41.78
N THR A 81 1.77 -6.94 -40.65
CA THR A 81 3.14 -7.38 -40.35
C THR A 81 3.22 -8.89 -40.17
N ARG A 82 2.22 -9.51 -39.55
CA ARG A 82 2.15 -10.96 -39.39
C ARG A 82 2.10 -11.66 -40.74
N LYS A 83 1.29 -11.14 -41.67
CA LYS A 83 1.21 -11.69 -43.03
C LYS A 83 2.53 -11.56 -43.79
N ILE A 84 3.23 -10.43 -43.64
CA ILE A 84 4.56 -10.23 -44.24
C ILE A 84 5.57 -11.20 -43.65
N TYR A 85 5.58 -11.37 -42.32
CA TYR A 85 6.43 -12.34 -41.64
C TYR A 85 6.14 -13.77 -42.06
N ASP A 86 4.86 -14.16 -42.16
CA ASP A 86 4.45 -15.50 -42.57
C ASP A 86 4.86 -15.83 -44.02
N GLN A 87 4.96 -14.82 -44.89
CA GLN A 87 5.29 -14.98 -46.31
C GLN A 87 6.78 -14.86 -46.61
N HIS A 88 7.49 -13.99 -45.89
CA HIS A 88 8.85 -13.56 -46.23
C HIS A 88 9.83 -13.60 -45.03
N GLY A 89 9.39 -14.07 -43.87
CA GLY A 89 10.19 -14.18 -42.66
C GLY A 89 10.74 -12.84 -42.18
N HIS A 90 11.83 -12.92 -41.41
CA HIS A 90 12.55 -11.76 -40.87
C HIS A 90 13.02 -10.77 -41.95
N GLU A 91 13.36 -11.24 -43.15
CA GLU A 91 13.81 -10.39 -44.26
C GLU A 91 12.68 -9.52 -44.82
N GLY A 92 11.46 -10.07 -44.89
CA GLY A 92 10.29 -9.33 -45.34
C GLY A 92 9.93 -8.16 -44.42
N LEU A 93 10.03 -8.35 -43.11
CA LEU A 93 9.81 -7.29 -42.12
C LEU A 93 10.87 -6.18 -42.25
N LYS A 94 12.15 -6.54 -42.40
CA LYS A 94 13.24 -5.57 -42.60
C LYS A 94 13.06 -4.76 -43.88
N GLN A 95 12.61 -5.38 -44.96
CA GLN A 95 12.37 -4.70 -46.23
C GLN A 95 11.14 -3.78 -46.17
N HIS A 96 10.09 -4.19 -45.46
CA HIS A 96 8.91 -3.36 -45.20
C HIS A 96 9.26 -2.11 -44.38
N GLN A 97 10.13 -2.25 -43.38
CA GLN A 97 10.62 -1.15 -42.55
C GLN A 97 11.51 -0.15 -43.31
N GLN A 98 12.26 -0.60 -44.33
CA GLN A 98 13.09 0.27 -45.19
C GLN A 98 12.32 1.02 -46.29
N GLN A 99 11.12 0.55 -46.66
CA GLN A 99 10.29 1.13 -47.74
C GLN A 99 9.25 2.16 -47.27
N GLY A 100 9.46 2.78 -46.10
CA GLY A 100 8.67 3.93 -45.67
C GLY A 100 7.24 3.62 -45.19
N GLY A 101 6.93 2.36 -44.89
CA GLY A 101 5.77 2.01 -44.07
C GLY A 101 6.01 2.50 -42.64
N GLY A 102 5.34 3.58 -42.24
CA GLY A 102 5.63 4.32 -41.02
C GLY A 102 5.37 3.53 -39.73
N HIS A 103 6.36 2.77 -39.28
CA HIS A 103 6.55 2.43 -37.88
C HIS A 103 7.95 2.90 -37.47
N PRO A 104 8.07 3.93 -36.61
CA PRO A 104 9.35 4.28 -36.03
C PRO A 104 9.95 3.04 -35.36
N HIS A 105 11.27 2.86 -35.45
CA HIS A 105 11.98 1.98 -34.52
C HIS A 105 11.64 2.47 -33.10
N HIS A 106 10.63 1.84 -32.49
CA HIS A 106 10.34 2.04 -31.09
C HIS A 106 11.40 1.25 -30.33
N ASP A 107 11.99 1.91 -29.34
CA ASP A 107 12.74 1.18 -28.34
C ASP A 107 11.79 0.12 -27.74
N PRO A 108 12.16 -1.18 -27.67
CA PRO A 108 11.32 -2.20 -27.07
C PRO A 108 10.82 -1.84 -25.66
N PHE A 109 11.56 -0.96 -24.96
CA PHE A 109 11.17 -0.41 -23.66
C PHE A 109 10.12 0.73 -23.76
N ASP A 110 10.00 1.42 -24.89
CA ASP A 110 9.03 2.49 -25.17
C ASP A 110 7.62 1.95 -25.53
N VAL A 111 7.56 0.76 -26.14
CA VAL A 111 6.30 0.02 -26.34
C VAL A 111 5.75 -0.49 -25.01
N PHE A 112 6.62 -0.85 -24.07
CA PHE A 112 6.23 -1.25 -22.72
C PHE A 112 5.74 -0.07 -21.86
N SER A 113 6.41 1.09 -21.88
CA SER A 113 5.93 2.29 -21.16
C SER A 113 4.57 2.77 -21.69
N ARG A 114 4.31 2.69 -23.00
CA ARG A 114 2.97 2.95 -23.56
C ARG A 114 1.88 1.99 -23.09
N PHE A 115 2.22 0.77 -22.69
CA PHE A 115 1.25 -0.25 -22.30
C PHE A 115 1.16 -0.47 -20.78
N PHE A 116 2.23 -0.20 -20.02
CA PHE A 116 2.36 -0.53 -18.59
C PHE A 116 2.93 0.58 -17.70
N GLY A 117 3.44 1.70 -18.24
CA GLY A 117 4.14 2.73 -17.46
C GLY A 117 3.71 4.15 -17.80
N GLY A 118 2.77 4.69 -17.03
CA GLY A 118 2.26 6.05 -17.20
C GLY A 118 3.36 7.11 -17.22
N GLY A 119 3.38 7.91 -18.31
CA GLY A 119 4.07 9.20 -18.37
C GLY A 119 4.83 9.44 -19.66
N GLY A 120 4.21 10.15 -20.62
CA GLY A 120 4.97 10.83 -21.68
C GLY A 120 4.35 10.85 -23.08
N HIS A 121 3.58 11.92 -23.35
CA HIS A 121 3.51 12.57 -24.67
C HIS A 121 2.91 11.79 -25.86
N PHE A 122 1.61 11.49 -25.83
CA PHE A 122 0.78 11.53 -27.05
C PHE A 122 -0.65 11.97 -26.71
N HIS A 123 -1.17 12.93 -27.49
CA HIS A 123 -2.57 13.38 -27.45
C HIS A 123 -3.51 12.25 -27.89
N GLY A 124 -3.91 11.41 -26.94
CA GLY A 124 -4.98 10.44 -27.08
C GLY A 124 -5.76 10.41 -25.78
N HIS A 125 -7.09 10.38 -25.87
CA HIS A 125 -7.99 10.33 -24.73
C HIS A 125 -7.64 9.19 -23.78
N GLY A 126 -6.80 9.45 -22.78
CA GLY A 126 -6.69 8.58 -21.61
C GLY A 126 -8.10 8.39 -21.09
N GLN A 127 -8.50 7.13 -20.89
CA GLN A 127 -9.74 6.82 -20.20
C GLN A 127 -9.79 7.72 -18.97
N ARG A 128 -10.80 8.59 -18.93
CA ARG A 128 -11.00 9.45 -17.76
C ARG A 128 -10.96 8.52 -16.55
N ARG A 129 -10.22 8.90 -15.52
CA ARG A 129 -10.15 8.14 -14.27
C ARG A 129 -10.95 8.88 -13.20
N GLY A 130 -11.67 8.12 -12.39
CA GLY A 130 -12.36 8.59 -11.20
C GLY A 130 -11.37 9.05 -10.14
N GLN A 131 -11.90 9.74 -9.13
CA GLN A 131 -11.12 10.17 -7.98
C GLN A 131 -10.83 8.98 -7.06
N ASP A 132 -9.67 9.03 -6.42
CA ASP A 132 -9.30 8.07 -5.38
C ASP A 132 -10.10 8.36 -4.10
N VAL A 133 -10.41 7.31 -3.35
CA VAL A 133 -11.15 7.38 -2.09
C VAL A 133 -10.23 6.97 -0.95
N ASN A 134 -10.13 7.79 0.09
CA ASN A 134 -9.35 7.49 1.28
C ASN A 134 -10.29 7.02 2.41
N VAL A 135 -10.05 5.83 2.94
CA VAL A 135 -10.79 5.27 4.09
C VAL A 135 -9.80 5.03 5.22
N ARG A 136 -10.19 5.38 6.45
CA ARG A 136 -9.38 5.12 7.64
C ARG A 136 -10.00 3.99 8.45
N ILE A 137 -9.20 2.97 8.78
CA ILE A 137 -9.67 1.79 9.51
C ILE A 137 -8.92 1.69 10.83
N GLY A 138 -9.66 1.57 11.93
CA GLY A 138 -9.13 1.34 13.26
C GLY A 138 -8.82 -0.14 13.47
N ILE A 139 -7.56 -0.46 13.76
CA ILE A 139 -7.06 -1.80 14.02
C ILE A 139 -6.49 -1.83 15.44
N ALA A 140 -6.78 -2.88 16.21
CA ALA A 140 -6.27 -2.99 17.58
C ALA A 140 -4.74 -3.13 17.60
N LEU A 141 -4.08 -2.65 18.65
CA LEU A 141 -2.61 -2.73 18.77
C LEU A 141 -2.13 -4.19 18.73
N ARG A 142 -2.91 -5.11 19.31
CA ARG A 142 -2.70 -6.56 19.21
C ARG A 142 -2.57 -7.06 17.78
N ASP A 143 -3.42 -6.58 16.89
CA ASP A 143 -3.48 -7.03 15.51
C ASP A 143 -2.32 -6.45 14.70
N PHE A 144 -1.84 -5.25 15.03
CA PHE A 144 -0.56 -4.75 14.51
C PHE A 144 0.63 -5.61 14.97
N TYR A 145 0.58 -6.17 16.18
CA TYR A 145 1.66 -7.00 16.73
C TYR A 145 1.67 -8.42 16.16
N ASN A 146 0.51 -9.02 15.94
CA ASN A 146 0.41 -10.40 15.45
C ASN A 146 0.25 -10.49 13.93
N GLY A 147 -0.24 -9.43 13.30
CA GLY A 147 -0.77 -9.47 11.94
C GLY A 147 -2.19 -10.08 11.93
N ILE A 148 -3.04 -9.59 11.02
CA ILE A 148 -4.41 -10.09 10.87
C ILE A 148 -4.85 -10.04 9.41
N ASN A 149 -5.61 -11.05 8.98
CA ASN A 149 -6.42 -11.00 7.78
C ASN A 149 -7.86 -10.76 8.22
N THR A 150 -8.36 -9.57 7.99
CA THR A 150 -9.73 -9.17 8.33
C THR A 150 -10.43 -8.63 7.09
N GLU A 151 -11.73 -8.46 7.15
CA GLU A 151 -12.50 -7.84 6.08
C GLU A 151 -13.27 -6.65 6.62
N PHE A 152 -13.43 -5.63 5.78
CA PHE A 152 -14.25 -4.48 6.12
C PHE A 152 -15.23 -4.18 5.00
N GLN A 153 -16.35 -3.58 5.36
CA GLN A 153 -17.36 -3.15 4.41
C GLN A 153 -17.34 -1.63 4.28
N TRP A 154 -17.46 -1.16 3.05
CA TRP A 154 -17.67 0.25 2.78
C TRP A 154 -18.64 0.45 1.62
N ASP A 155 -19.37 1.56 1.64
CA ASP A 155 -20.36 1.87 0.63
C ASP A 155 -19.72 2.48 -0.61
N LYS A 156 -19.67 1.66 -1.67
CA LYS A 156 -19.14 2.03 -2.98
C LYS A 156 -20.28 2.22 -3.98
N GLN A 157 -20.08 3.15 -4.91
CA GLN A 157 -20.91 3.26 -6.09
C GLN A 157 -20.53 2.19 -7.13
N HIS A 158 -21.47 1.32 -7.46
CA HIS A 158 -21.35 0.30 -8.50
C HIS A 158 -22.10 0.72 -9.76
N ILE A 159 -21.63 0.24 -10.92
CA ILE A 159 -22.41 0.34 -12.16
C ILE A 159 -23.70 -0.47 -11.96
N CYS A 160 -24.83 0.10 -12.35
CA CYS A 160 -26.12 -0.56 -12.19
C CYS A 160 -26.18 -1.77 -13.14
N GLU A 161 -26.21 -2.97 -12.55
CA GLU A 161 -26.26 -4.26 -13.24
C GLU A 161 -27.54 -4.41 -14.08
N ASP A 162 -28.68 -3.91 -13.60
CA ASP A 162 -29.97 -4.05 -14.32
C ASP A 162 -30.04 -3.26 -15.63
N CYS A 163 -29.15 -2.28 -15.83
CA CYS A 163 -29.11 -1.48 -17.05
C CYS A 163 -27.71 -1.37 -17.66
N ASP A 164 -26.73 -2.12 -17.15
CA ASP A 164 -25.32 -2.08 -17.54
C ASP A 164 -24.75 -0.66 -17.66
N GLY A 165 -25.16 0.24 -16.77
CA GLY A 165 -24.71 1.63 -16.78
C GLY A 165 -25.31 2.51 -17.88
N THR A 166 -26.34 2.07 -18.61
CA THR A 166 -27.07 2.92 -19.59
C THR A 166 -28.06 3.86 -18.89
N GLY A 167 -28.64 3.43 -17.76
CA GLY A 167 -29.67 4.16 -17.02
C GLY A 167 -31.07 4.01 -17.61
N SER A 168 -31.19 3.29 -18.71
CA SER A 168 -32.46 2.96 -19.36
C SER A 168 -32.92 1.57 -18.91
N ALA A 169 -34.22 1.40 -18.68
CA ALA A 169 -34.79 0.08 -18.38
C ALA A 169 -34.65 -0.88 -19.57
N ASP A 170 -34.70 -0.35 -20.80
CA ASP A 170 -34.67 -1.14 -22.04
C ASP A 170 -33.27 -1.12 -22.69
N GLY A 171 -32.26 -0.54 -22.03
CA GLY A 171 -30.91 -0.34 -22.58
C GLY A 171 -30.81 0.70 -23.71
N THR A 172 -31.93 1.24 -24.18
CA THR A 172 -31.98 2.21 -25.28
C THR A 172 -31.77 3.65 -24.79
N VAL A 173 -30.92 4.40 -25.49
CA VAL A 173 -30.61 5.81 -25.22
C VAL A 173 -30.82 6.64 -26.48
N ASP A 174 -31.61 7.70 -26.38
CA ASP A 174 -31.85 8.64 -27.47
C ASP A 174 -30.88 9.82 -27.41
N THR A 175 -30.62 10.44 -28.56
CA THR A 175 -29.89 11.73 -28.57
C THR A 175 -30.77 12.82 -28.00
N CYS A 176 -30.22 13.67 -27.11
CA CYS A 176 -30.97 14.76 -26.51
C CYS A 176 -31.38 15.79 -27.58
N ASN A 177 -32.68 16.01 -27.74
CA ASN A 177 -33.24 16.90 -28.79
C ASN A 177 -32.95 18.38 -28.57
N VAL A 178 -32.78 18.79 -27.31
CA VAL A 178 -32.21 20.10 -26.96
C VAL A 178 -30.71 19.89 -26.85
N CYS A 179 -29.79 20.77 -27.19
CA CYS A 179 -28.33 20.44 -27.28
C CYS A 179 -27.91 19.48 -28.42
N GLY A 180 -28.75 18.59 -28.92
CA GLY A 180 -28.45 17.75 -30.09
C GLY A 180 -27.23 16.86 -29.90
N GLY A 181 -27.13 16.19 -28.75
CA GLY A 181 -25.97 15.34 -28.42
C GLY A 181 -24.79 16.04 -27.77
N ARG A 182 -24.75 17.39 -27.77
CA ARG A 182 -23.57 18.15 -27.32
C ARG A 182 -23.41 18.26 -25.81
N GLY A 183 -24.43 17.94 -25.03
CA GLY A 183 -24.41 18.05 -23.56
C GLY A 183 -24.44 19.49 -23.01
N VAL A 184 -24.11 20.50 -23.81
CA VAL A 184 -24.09 21.91 -23.42
C VAL A 184 -25.01 22.77 -24.29
N ARG A 185 -25.51 23.87 -23.73
CA ARG A 185 -26.28 24.91 -24.43
C ARG A 185 -25.53 26.24 -24.37
N ILE A 186 -25.54 26.98 -25.47
CA ILE A 186 -24.97 28.32 -25.53
C ILE A 186 -26.10 29.31 -25.22
N VAL A 187 -26.02 29.97 -24.07
CA VAL A 187 -26.99 30.99 -23.63
C VAL A 187 -26.33 32.36 -23.70
N LYS A 188 -27.04 33.34 -24.28
CA LYS A 188 -26.57 34.74 -24.33
C LYS A 188 -26.91 35.42 -23.02
N HIS A 189 -25.91 35.77 -22.22
CA HIS A 189 -26.07 36.52 -20.99
C HIS A 189 -25.71 37.99 -21.23
N GLN A 190 -26.58 38.91 -20.83
CA GLN A 190 -26.37 40.35 -21.00
C GLN A 190 -25.69 40.93 -19.77
N LEU A 191 -24.43 41.34 -19.90
CA LEU A 191 -23.64 41.92 -18.80
C LEU A 191 -23.80 43.44 -18.71
N ALA A 192 -24.12 44.09 -19.83
CA ALA A 192 -24.39 45.52 -19.90
C ALA A 192 -25.33 45.85 -21.08
N PRO A 193 -25.96 47.04 -21.12
CA PRO A 193 -26.69 47.50 -22.29
C PRO A 193 -25.81 47.42 -23.55
N GLY A 194 -26.19 46.58 -24.52
CA GLY A 194 -25.44 46.38 -25.76
C GLY A 194 -24.29 45.36 -25.72
N MET A 195 -23.94 44.78 -24.55
CA MET A 195 -22.87 43.79 -24.42
C MET A 195 -23.43 42.43 -24.00
N PHE A 196 -23.49 41.49 -24.95
CA PHE A 196 -23.93 40.11 -24.73
C PHE A 196 -22.74 39.16 -24.81
N GLN A 197 -22.52 38.36 -23.76
CA GLN A 197 -21.54 37.28 -23.76
C GLN A 197 -22.26 35.95 -24.00
N GLN A 198 -21.67 35.11 -24.85
CA GLN A 198 -22.12 33.72 -25.02
C GLN A 198 -21.48 32.87 -23.92
N VAL A 199 -22.29 32.30 -23.04
CA VAL A 199 -21.84 31.41 -21.97
C VAL A 199 -22.31 29.99 -22.30
N GLN A 200 -21.40 29.02 -22.19
CA GLN A 200 -21.74 27.61 -22.29
C GLN A 200 -22.28 27.14 -20.94
N MET A 201 -23.53 26.70 -20.90
CA MET A 201 -24.18 26.11 -19.73
C MET A 201 -24.43 24.62 -19.98
N GLN A 202 -24.41 23.81 -18.93
CA GLN A 202 -24.80 22.40 -19.02
C GLN A 202 -26.26 22.30 -19.48
N CYS A 203 -26.58 21.39 -20.40
CA CYS A 203 -27.94 21.22 -20.87
C CYS A 203 -28.81 20.61 -19.77
N ASP A 204 -29.80 21.36 -19.28
CA ASP A 204 -30.70 20.93 -18.19
C ASP A 204 -31.50 19.66 -18.54
N ALA A 205 -31.82 19.46 -19.83
CA ALA A 205 -32.64 18.33 -20.28
C ALA A 205 -31.90 16.97 -20.23
N CYS A 206 -30.58 16.95 -20.40
CA CYS A 206 -29.77 15.73 -20.32
C CYS A 206 -28.78 15.75 -19.15
N GLY A 207 -28.71 16.83 -18.38
CA GLY A 207 -27.73 17.02 -17.31
C GLY A 207 -26.29 16.90 -17.84
N GLY A 208 -25.99 17.44 -19.02
CA GLY A 208 -24.63 17.37 -19.59
C GLY A 208 -24.31 16.14 -20.43
N ARG A 209 -25.17 15.12 -20.43
CA ARG A 209 -24.87 13.80 -21.02
C ARG A 209 -24.99 13.73 -22.54
N GLY A 210 -25.69 14.68 -23.16
CA GLY A 210 -25.99 14.63 -24.60
C GLY A 210 -27.02 13.57 -25.00
N GLN A 211 -27.35 12.64 -24.10
CA GLN A 211 -28.34 11.58 -24.30
C GLN A 211 -29.54 11.77 -23.37
N SER A 212 -30.71 11.29 -23.80
CA SER A 212 -31.96 11.28 -23.05
C SER A 212 -32.54 9.87 -22.99
N ILE A 213 -33.12 9.53 -21.84
CA ILE A 213 -33.68 8.21 -21.55
C ILE A 213 -35.21 8.36 -21.47
N ARG A 214 -35.96 7.56 -22.22
CA ARG A 214 -37.44 7.54 -22.16
C ARG A 214 -37.94 6.70 -20.98
N HIS A 215 -37.44 5.48 -20.87
CA HIS A 215 -37.80 4.54 -19.82
C HIS A 215 -36.65 4.46 -18.82
N LYS A 216 -36.77 5.18 -17.71
CA LYS A 216 -35.74 5.17 -16.66
C LYS A 216 -35.64 3.78 -16.04
N CYS A 217 -34.42 3.30 -15.83
CA CYS A 217 -34.17 2.07 -15.09
C CYS A 217 -34.84 2.14 -13.71
N HIS A 218 -35.52 1.06 -13.32
CA HIS A 218 -36.27 0.98 -12.08
C HIS A 218 -35.37 0.98 -10.83
N THR A 219 -34.16 0.40 -10.94
CA THR A 219 -33.22 0.27 -9.81
C THR A 219 -32.43 1.54 -9.57
N CYS A 220 -31.83 2.14 -10.61
CA CYS A 220 -31.01 3.35 -10.46
C CYS A 220 -31.77 4.67 -10.76
N GLY A 221 -33.04 4.61 -11.17
CA GLY A 221 -33.83 5.81 -11.50
C GLY A 221 -33.26 6.65 -12.66
N GLY A 222 -32.39 6.08 -13.51
CA GLY A 222 -31.67 6.79 -14.57
C GLY A 222 -30.33 7.42 -14.14
N ALA A 223 -29.84 7.12 -12.93
CA ALA A 223 -28.53 7.54 -12.44
C ALA A 223 -27.37 6.69 -13.02
N ARG A 224 -27.65 5.49 -13.55
CA ARG A 224 -26.69 4.51 -14.13
C ARG A 224 -25.82 3.76 -13.12
N VAL A 225 -25.91 4.14 -11.86
CA VAL A 225 -25.08 3.65 -10.76
C VAL A 225 -25.92 3.49 -9.50
N VAL A 226 -25.48 2.62 -8.60
CA VAL A 226 -26.16 2.29 -7.34
C VAL A 226 -25.14 2.19 -6.22
N ARG A 227 -25.44 2.72 -5.03
CA ARG A 227 -24.59 2.52 -3.84
C ARG A 227 -24.92 1.19 -3.18
N LYS A 228 -23.90 0.35 -2.97
CA LYS A 228 -24.01 -0.95 -2.29
C LYS A 228 -22.78 -1.14 -1.37
N PRO A 229 -22.95 -1.78 -0.20
CA PRO A 229 -21.82 -2.15 0.65
C PRO A 229 -20.95 -3.18 -0.08
N THR A 230 -19.63 -2.95 -0.07
CA THR A 230 -18.62 -3.81 -0.70
C THR A 230 -17.67 -4.30 0.36
N THR A 231 -17.49 -5.61 0.43
CA THR A 231 -16.54 -6.23 1.36
C THR A 231 -15.16 -6.30 0.71
N VAL A 232 -14.15 -5.74 1.38
CA VAL A 232 -12.76 -5.73 0.93
C VAL A 232 -11.91 -6.48 1.96
N GLN A 233 -11.07 -7.40 1.46
CA GLN A 233 -10.13 -8.14 2.29
C GLN A 233 -8.92 -7.27 2.64
N LEU A 234 -8.67 -7.11 3.94
CA LEU A 234 -7.60 -6.32 4.52
C LEU A 234 -6.58 -7.22 5.22
N THR A 235 -5.38 -7.29 4.64
CA THR A 235 -4.24 -7.97 5.25
C THR A 235 -3.35 -6.94 5.92
N VAL A 236 -3.31 -6.96 7.25
CA VAL A 236 -2.39 -6.15 8.04
C VAL A 236 -1.18 -7.02 8.36
N ALA A 237 -0.04 -6.63 7.81
CA ALA A 237 1.22 -7.31 8.09
C ALA A 237 1.66 -7.07 9.53
N ARG A 238 2.37 -8.06 10.08
CA ARG A 238 2.97 -7.98 11.39
C ARG A 238 3.95 -6.80 11.48
N GLY A 239 3.83 -5.99 12.54
CA GLY A 239 4.69 -4.82 12.74
C GLY A 239 4.30 -3.60 11.92
N ALA A 240 3.24 -3.68 11.10
CA ALA A 240 2.82 -2.58 10.22
C ALA A 240 2.72 -1.24 10.97
N SER A 241 3.10 -0.16 10.29
CA SER A 241 3.04 1.20 10.84
C SER A 241 1.58 1.65 11.05
N ARG A 242 1.36 2.50 12.05
CA ARG A 242 0.03 3.07 12.35
C ARG A 242 -0.59 3.78 11.15
N ASP A 243 0.22 4.42 10.31
CA ASP A 243 -0.25 5.20 9.14
C ASP A 243 0.07 4.49 7.80
N SER A 244 0.31 3.17 7.82
CA SER A 244 0.55 2.44 6.57
C SER A 244 -0.67 2.52 5.65
N GLN A 245 -0.42 2.74 4.37
CA GLN A 245 -1.45 2.81 3.34
C GLN A 245 -1.45 1.55 2.50
N ILE A 246 -2.63 0.96 2.33
CA ILE A 246 -2.87 -0.19 1.47
C ILE A 246 -3.74 0.29 0.33
N VAL A 247 -3.27 0.10 -0.90
CA VAL A 247 -3.94 0.62 -2.11
C VAL A 247 -4.61 -0.52 -2.84
N TYR A 248 -5.92 -0.39 -3.05
CA TYR A 248 -6.71 -1.30 -3.88
C TYR A 248 -7.03 -0.60 -5.21
N GLU A 249 -6.46 -1.15 -6.28
CA GLU A 249 -6.55 -0.54 -7.60
C GLU A 249 -7.96 -0.62 -8.19
N ASN A 250 -8.46 0.49 -8.73
CA ASN A 250 -9.77 0.60 -9.37
C ASN A 250 -10.94 0.20 -8.44
N GLU A 251 -10.70 0.21 -7.12
CA GLU A 251 -11.71 -0.10 -6.15
C GLU A 251 -12.50 1.12 -5.66
N ALA A 252 -12.20 2.35 -6.07
CA ALA A 252 -13.03 3.51 -5.72
C ALA A 252 -14.42 3.53 -6.41
N ASP A 253 -15.19 4.61 -6.23
CA ASP A 253 -16.51 4.78 -6.86
C ASP A 253 -16.47 4.60 -8.39
N ALA A 254 -17.35 3.73 -8.89
CA ALA A 254 -17.44 3.39 -10.30
C ALA A 254 -18.40 4.31 -11.07
N SER A 255 -18.10 4.51 -12.35
CA SER A 255 -18.92 5.27 -13.29
C SER A 255 -18.86 4.64 -14.68
N PRO A 256 -19.95 4.72 -15.48
CA PRO A 256 -19.90 4.30 -16.89
C PRO A 256 -18.99 5.18 -17.75
N ASP A 257 -18.76 6.44 -17.33
CA ASP A 257 -18.06 7.43 -18.15
C ASP A 257 -16.52 7.42 -17.94
N TYR A 258 -16.04 6.75 -16.89
CA TYR A 258 -14.63 6.74 -16.48
C TYR A 258 -14.26 5.49 -15.68
N VAL A 259 -12.99 5.09 -15.74
CA VAL A 259 -12.45 3.98 -14.93
C VAL A 259 -12.39 4.42 -13.47
N ALA A 260 -12.71 3.54 -12.52
CA ALA A 260 -12.66 3.86 -11.10
C ALA A 260 -11.24 4.29 -10.64
N GLY A 261 -11.20 5.16 -9.65
CA GLY A 261 -9.95 5.48 -8.93
C GLY A 261 -9.55 4.35 -7.97
N ASN A 262 -8.50 4.59 -7.20
CA ASN A 262 -8.03 3.67 -6.16
C ASN A 262 -8.77 3.87 -4.83
N LEU A 263 -8.98 2.79 -4.10
CA LEU A 263 -9.33 2.85 -2.70
C LEU A 263 -8.04 2.77 -1.88
N VAL A 264 -7.72 3.86 -1.17
CA VAL A 264 -6.55 3.97 -0.31
C VAL A 264 -7.00 3.78 1.13
N VAL A 265 -6.67 2.63 1.70
CA VAL A 265 -6.97 2.29 3.09
C VAL A 265 -5.79 2.73 3.95
N THR A 266 -6.00 3.73 4.79
CA THR A 266 -5.03 4.15 5.80
C THR A 266 -5.34 3.44 7.10
N LEU A 267 -4.40 2.65 7.60
CA LEU A 267 -4.55 2.05 8.93
C LEU A 267 -4.52 3.14 10.01
N SER A 268 -5.05 2.82 11.17
CA SER A 268 -4.95 3.64 12.37
C SER A 268 -5.09 2.73 13.59
N GLU A 269 -4.44 3.08 14.69
CA GLU A 269 -4.62 2.36 15.95
C GLU A 269 -6.02 2.66 16.50
N LYS A 270 -6.82 1.61 16.70
CA LYS A 270 -8.12 1.72 17.38
C LYS A 270 -7.84 2.12 18.83
N GLU A 271 -8.60 3.08 19.35
CA GLU A 271 -8.56 3.37 20.79
C GLU A 271 -8.95 2.10 21.56
N PRO A 272 -8.16 1.70 22.58
CA PRO A 272 -8.44 0.49 23.33
C PRO A 272 -9.71 0.71 24.16
N GLU A 273 -10.69 -0.17 23.98
CA GLU A 273 -11.93 -0.14 24.73
C GLU A 273 -11.90 -1.25 25.76
N LEU A 274 -12.36 -0.95 26.99
CA LEU A 274 -12.55 -1.96 28.04
C LEU A 274 -13.78 -2.84 27.70
N GLU A 275 -13.78 -3.46 26.51
CA GLU A 275 -14.89 -4.28 26.02
C GLU A 275 -14.80 -5.72 26.53
N THR A 276 -15.97 -6.29 26.78
CA THR A 276 -16.25 -7.58 27.43
C THR A 276 -15.71 -8.81 26.70
N ASP A 277 -15.33 -8.69 25.42
CA ASP A 277 -14.95 -9.81 24.55
C ASP A 277 -13.43 -10.09 24.51
N ASN A 278 -12.62 -9.35 25.28
CA ASN A 278 -11.20 -9.61 25.44
C ASN A 278 -10.88 -10.14 26.86
N PRO A 279 -10.99 -11.45 27.11
CA PRO A 279 -10.74 -12.04 28.43
C PRO A 279 -9.30 -11.79 28.91
N ASP A 280 -8.35 -11.65 27.98
CA ASP A 280 -6.92 -11.50 28.27
C ASP A 280 -6.48 -10.02 28.37
N ARG A 281 -7.35 -9.05 28.04
CA ARG A 281 -7.07 -7.60 28.05
C ARG A 281 -5.80 -7.19 27.28
N VAL A 282 -5.54 -7.90 26.19
CA VAL A 282 -4.35 -7.76 25.32
C VAL A 282 -4.56 -6.80 24.14
N ASP A 283 -5.67 -6.07 24.09
CA ASP A 283 -6.02 -5.15 22.99
C ASP A 283 -5.12 -3.91 22.93
N GLY A 284 -4.36 -3.66 23.98
CA GLY A 284 -3.38 -2.58 24.07
C GLY A 284 -3.69 -1.54 25.13
N VAL A 285 -4.75 -1.69 25.95
CA VAL A 285 -5.15 -0.73 27.01
C VAL A 285 -3.95 -0.24 27.83
N PHE A 286 -3.04 -1.15 28.18
CA PHE A 286 -1.90 -0.88 29.05
C PHE A 286 -0.60 -0.61 28.28
N PHE A 287 -0.60 -0.81 26.97
CA PHE A 287 0.56 -0.63 26.12
C PHE A 287 0.44 0.68 25.32
N ARG A 288 1.51 1.46 25.33
CA ARG A 288 1.65 2.62 24.45
C ARG A 288 2.74 2.33 23.44
N ARG A 289 2.40 2.21 22.15
CA ARG A 289 3.38 2.04 21.06
C ARG A 289 3.98 3.38 20.65
N LYS A 290 5.31 3.40 20.46
CA LYS A 290 6.04 4.51 19.83
C LYS A 290 7.10 3.94 18.90
N GLY A 291 6.84 3.99 17.59
CA GLY A 291 7.66 3.30 16.60
C GLY A 291 7.60 1.80 16.82
N ASP A 292 8.77 1.18 16.98
CA ASP A 292 8.91 -0.26 17.22
C ASP A 292 9.00 -0.60 18.72
N ASP A 293 9.02 0.41 19.59
CA ASP A 293 9.08 0.20 21.04
C ASP A 293 7.69 0.27 21.68
N LEU A 294 7.52 -0.49 22.77
CA LEU A 294 6.33 -0.51 23.61
C LEU A 294 6.63 0.13 24.96
N TYR A 295 5.63 0.78 25.54
CA TYR A 295 5.70 1.41 26.85
C TYR A 295 4.59 0.87 27.75
N TRP A 296 4.95 0.46 28.95
CA TRP A 296 4.05 0.00 29.99
C TRP A 296 4.25 0.85 31.24
N THR A 297 3.16 1.15 31.96
CA THR A 297 3.23 1.83 33.25
C THR A 297 2.85 0.87 34.35
N GLU A 298 3.81 0.54 35.20
CA GLU A 298 3.60 -0.34 36.34
C GLU A 298 3.52 0.47 37.63
N VAL A 299 2.47 0.23 38.41
CA VAL A 299 2.23 0.93 39.67
C VAL A 299 2.81 0.12 40.82
N LEU A 300 3.68 0.73 41.60
CA LEU A 300 4.29 0.12 42.78
C LEU A 300 3.84 0.86 44.04
N SER A 301 3.59 0.11 45.11
CA SER A 301 3.49 0.69 46.45
C SER A 301 4.87 1.13 46.95
N LEU A 302 4.91 2.05 47.92
CA LEU A 302 6.16 2.42 48.61
C LEU A 302 6.95 1.20 49.12
N ARG A 303 6.25 0.19 49.66
CA ARG A 303 6.88 -1.05 50.13
C ARG A 303 7.58 -1.78 49.00
N GLU A 304 6.91 -1.97 47.87
CA GLU A 304 7.45 -2.72 46.72
C GLU A 304 8.59 -1.97 46.04
N ALA A 305 8.45 -0.65 45.88
CA ALA A 305 9.49 0.19 45.31
C ALA A 305 10.74 0.20 46.20
N TRP A 306 10.58 0.25 47.53
CA TRP A 306 11.73 0.37 48.44
C TRP A 306 12.34 -0.96 48.87
N MET A 307 11.52 -1.97 49.14
CA MET A 307 11.99 -3.24 49.69
C MET A 307 12.19 -4.32 48.62
N GLY A 308 11.70 -4.12 47.40
CA GLY A 308 11.63 -5.17 46.39
C GLY A 308 10.70 -6.31 46.83
N ASP A 309 11.10 -7.55 46.57
CA ASP A 309 10.36 -8.77 46.90
C ASP A 309 8.95 -8.81 46.29
N TRP A 310 8.89 -8.54 44.99
CA TRP A 310 7.65 -8.60 44.23
C TRP A 310 7.88 -9.20 42.85
N THR A 311 6.81 -9.75 42.29
CA THR A 311 6.77 -10.29 40.93
C THR A 311 5.44 -9.90 40.29
N ARG A 312 5.48 -9.57 39.00
CA ARG A 312 4.31 -9.32 38.16
C ARG A 312 4.43 -10.12 36.87
N ASN A 313 3.31 -10.64 36.42
CA ASN A 313 3.19 -11.34 35.15
C ASN A 313 2.39 -10.43 34.23
N LEU A 314 3.08 -9.84 33.25
CA LEU A 314 2.42 -9.03 32.22
C LEU A 314 2.04 -9.95 31.06
N THR A 315 0.78 -9.93 30.66
CA THR A 315 0.34 -10.59 29.43
C THR A 315 0.66 -9.69 28.25
N HIS A 316 1.52 -10.15 27.34
CA HIS A 316 1.90 -9.43 26.12
C HIS A 316 0.80 -9.51 25.05
N LEU A 317 0.95 -8.77 23.96
CA LEU A 317 0.00 -8.65 22.85
C LEU A 317 -0.24 -9.97 22.08
N ASP A 318 0.70 -10.93 22.12
CA ASP A 318 0.52 -12.30 21.61
C ASP A 318 0.03 -13.30 22.67
N GLY A 319 -0.16 -12.85 23.92
CA GLY A 319 -0.60 -13.68 25.04
C GLY A 319 0.52 -14.35 25.84
N HIS A 320 1.79 -14.21 25.45
CA HIS A 320 2.89 -14.73 26.27
C HIS A 320 3.10 -13.88 27.53
N VAL A 321 3.75 -14.45 28.56
CA VAL A 321 3.94 -13.78 29.84
C VAL A 321 5.35 -13.21 29.98
N VAL A 322 5.44 -11.89 30.15
CA VAL A 322 6.66 -11.19 30.55
C VAL A 322 6.69 -11.07 32.07
N ARG A 323 7.69 -11.68 32.71
CA ARG A 323 7.83 -11.66 34.17
C ARG A 323 8.69 -10.47 34.60
N LEU A 324 8.09 -9.54 35.33
CA LEU A 324 8.78 -8.45 36.00
C LEU A 324 8.98 -8.78 37.48
N GLY A 325 10.07 -8.30 38.07
CA GLY A 325 10.28 -8.46 39.49
C GLY A 325 11.55 -7.79 40.00
N ARG A 326 11.60 -7.67 41.33
CA ARG A 326 12.77 -7.21 42.06
C ARG A 326 13.01 -8.12 43.25
N GLU A 327 14.26 -8.50 43.45
CA GLU A 327 14.65 -9.26 44.63
C GLU A 327 14.61 -8.35 45.86
N ARG A 328 14.53 -8.98 47.04
CA ARG A 328 14.50 -8.24 48.31
C ARG A 328 15.75 -7.36 48.46
N GLY A 329 15.55 -6.08 48.74
CA GLY A 329 16.61 -5.08 48.90
C GLY A 329 16.98 -4.33 47.61
N GLN A 330 16.41 -4.69 46.46
CA GLN A 330 16.55 -3.91 45.23
C GLN A 330 15.52 -2.78 45.20
N VAL A 331 16.02 -1.54 45.19
CA VAL A 331 15.19 -0.33 45.22
C VAL A 331 14.88 0.13 43.80
N VAL A 332 13.64 0.53 43.57
CA VAL A 332 13.18 1.24 42.36
C VAL A 332 13.05 2.72 42.69
N GLN A 333 13.79 3.56 41.97
CA GLN A 333 13.72 5.01 42.12
C GLN A 333 12.50 5.57 41.37
N PRO A 334 11.88 6.66 41.84
CA PRO A 334 10.86 7.37 41.07
C PRO A 334 11.40 7.79 39.69
N GLY A 335 10.61 7.54 38.64
CA GLY A 335 11.01 7.82 37.25
C GLY A 335 12.04 6.86 36.68
N HIS A 336 12.35 5.76 37.38
CA HIS A 336 13.16 4.69 36.83
C HIS A 336 12.39 3.98 35.72
N VAL A 337 13.04 3.84 34.56
CA VAL A 337 12.52 3.09 33.42
C VAL A 337 13.38 1.85 33.24
N GLU A 338 12.76 0.68 33.34
CA GLU A 338 13.40 -0.59 33.01
C GLU A 338 13.19 -0.93 31.53
N THR A 339 14.21 -1.46 30.88
CA THR A 339 14.14 -1.89 29.47
C THR A 339 14.16 -3.40 29.42
N VAL A 340 13.07 -4.00 28.96
CA VAL A 340 13.00 -5.43 28.63
C VAL A 340 13.27 -5.57 27.13
N LYS A 341 14.44 -6.14 26.80
CA LYS A 341 14.93 -6.22 25.42
C LYS A 341 14.15 -7.27 24.63
N GLY A 342 13.78 -6.93 23.40
CA GLY A 342 13.08 -7.85 22.48
C GLY A 342 11.59 -8.03 22.77
N GLU A 343 11.04 -7.25 23.69
CA GLU A 343 9.61 -7.27 24.06
C GLU A 343 8.82 -6.08 23.50
N GLY A 344 9.38 -5.35 22.53
CA GLY A 344 8.67 -4.29 21.80
C GLY A 344 7.84 -4.81 20.63
N MET A 345 7.43 -3.93 19.72
CA MET A 345 6.77 -4.34 18.48
C MET A 345 7.73 -5.10 17.55
N PRO A 346 7.24 -6.04 16.74
CA PRO A 346 8.02 -6.61 15.66
C PRO A 346 8.34 -5.53 14.62
N VAL A 347 9.60 -5.52 14.16
CA VAL A 347 10.06 -4.61 13.12
C VAL A 347 9.49 -5.05 11.78
N TYR A 348 8.81 -4.15 11.08
CA TYR A 348 8.20 -4.46 9.79
C TYR A 348 9.27 -4.67 8.70
N HIS A 349 9.13 -5.77 7.95
CA HIS A 349 9.89 -6.06 6.75
C HIS A 349 8.95 -6.44 5.60
N GLU A 350 9.22 -5.95 4.40
CA GLU A 350 8.38 -6.19 3.21
C GLU A 350 8.34 -7.69 2.85
N ASP A 351 9.45 -8.40 3.05
CA ASP A 351 9.56 -9.85 2.81
C ASP A 351 9.01 -10.73 3.94
N GLY A 352 8.55 -10.13 5.05
CA GLY A 352 8.05 -10.83 6.24
C GLY A 352 9.07 -11.79 6.86
N ASP A 353 8.56 -12.85 7.51
CA ASP A 353 9.37 -13.97 8.01
C ASP A 353 9.80 -14.86 6.83
N SER A 354 11.03 -14.69 6.36
CA SER A 354 11.62 -15.52 5.32
C SER A 354 12.75 -16.39 5.87
N VAL A 355 13.22 -17.36 5.08
CA VAL A 355 14.37 -18.21 5.45
C VAL A 355 15.62 -17.36 5.79
N TYR A 356 15.72 -16.15 5.26
CA TYR A 356 16.86 -15.25 5.41
C TYR A 356 16.63 -14.13 6.43
N HIS A 357 15.39 -13.93 6.90
CA HIS A 357 15.02 -12.83 7.79
C HIS A 357 14.22 -13.37 8.98
N LYS A 358 14.83 -13.28 10.16
CA LYS A 358 14.15 -13.54 11.44
C LYS A 358 13.55 -12.23 11.92
N THR A 359 12.25 -12.21 12.23
CA THR A 359 11.62 -11.02 12.83
C THR A 359 12.40 -10.55 14.06
N GLU A 360 12.88 -9.32 13.98
CA GLU A 360 13.45 -8.58 15.10
C GLU A 360 12.34 -7.84 15.85
N TYR A 361 12.58 -7.56 17.12
CA TYR A 361 11.62 -6.88 17.99
C TYR A 361 12.29 -5.66 18.61
N GLY A 362 11.53 -4.59 18.77
CA GLY A 362 11.92 -3.46 19.60
C GLY A 362 11.97 -3.83 21.08
N ASN A 363 11.95 -2.82 21.94
CA ASN A 363 12.04 -3.00 23.39
C ASN A 363 10.73 -2.62 24.08
N LEU A 364 10.51 -3.22 25.25
CA LEU A 364 9.49 -2.79 26.19
C LEU A 364 10.13 -1.91 27.26
N PHE A 365 9.66 -0.68 27.37
CA PHE A 365 10.02 0.24 28.44
C PHE A 365 8.95 0.22 29.53
N VAL A 366 9.35 -0.18 30.73
CA VAL A 366 8.47 -0.22 31.90
C VAL A 366 8.78 0.98 32.78
N ASP A 367 7.83 1.92 32.83
CA ASP A 367 7.88 3.08 33.72
C ASP A 367 7.22 2.74 35.06
N TYR A 368 7.97 2.91 36.15
CA TYR A 368 7.50 2.61 37.49
C TYR A 368 6.97 3.85 38.21
N VAL A 369 5.66 3.87 38.44
CA VAL A 369 4.99 4.93 39.21
C VAL A 369 4.82 4.47 40.65
N VAL A 370 5.49 5.13 41.58
CA VAL A 370 5.41 4.81 43.00
C VAL A 370 4.26 5.59 43.63
N VAL A 371 3.28 4.87 44.18
CA VAL A 371 2.16 5.45 44.92
C VAL A 371 2.49 5.45 46.41
N LEU A 372 2.47 6.65 46.99
CA LEU A 372 2.64 6.87 48.42
C LEU A 372 1.28 6.78 49.12
N PRO A 373 1.23 6.30 50.38
CA PRO A 373 0.03 6.40 51.19
C PRO A 373 -0.32 7.88 51.47
N ASP A 374 -1.61 8.20 51.45
CA ASP A 374 -2.11 9.58 51.64
C ASP A 374 -1.82 10.11 53.06
N GLU A 375 -1.93 9.24 54.06
CA GLU A 375 -1.68 9.55 55.46
C GLU A 375 -0.89 8.42 56.14
N MET A 376 -0.10 8.76 57.16
CA MET A 376 0.61 7.79 58.00
C MET A 376 -0.01 7.77 59.40
N GLU A 377 -0.28 6.58 59.93
CA GLU A 377 -0.69 6.42 61.32
C GLU A 377 0.45 6.83 62.27
N SER A 378 0.10 7.53 63.37
CA SER A 378 1.07 8.12 64.31
C SER A 378 2.08 7.14 64.92
N GLY A 379 1.74 5.85 65.02
CA GLY A 379 2.66 4.80 65.45
C GLY A 379 3.74 4.53 64.39
N THR A 380 3.29 4.25 63.17
CA THR A 380 4.12 3.99 61.99
C THR A 380 5.02 5.18 61.65
N GLU A 381 4.50 6.41 61.78
CA GLU A 381 5.24 7.65 61.57
C GLU A 381 6.49 7.73 62.47
N LYS A 382 6.32 7.49 63.78
CA LYS A 382 7.43 7.56 64.75
C LYS A 382 8.52 6.54 64.44
N GLU A 383 8.12 5.33 64.07
CA GLU A 383 9.06 4.27 63.72
C GLU A 383 9.85 4.63 62.45
N PHE A 384 9.14 5.00 61.37
CA PHE A 384 9.76 5.44 60.12
C PHE A 384 10.70 6.63 60.35
N TRP A 385 10.26 7.64 61.10
CA TRP A 385 11.07 8.81 61.44
C TRP A 385 12.37 8.41 62.13
N SER A 386 12.28 7.53 63.13
CA SER A 386 13.46 7.06 63.87
C SER A 386 14.47 6.32 62.97
N VAL A 387 13.98 5.52 62.02
CA VAL A 387 14.81 4.78 61.06
C VAL A 387 15.50 5.76 60.10
N PHE A 388 14.75 6.71 59.54
CA PHE A 388 15.29 7.69 58.61
C PHE A 388 16.29 8.65 59.26
N GLN A 389 16.08 9.06 60.51
CA GLN A 389 17.05 9.89 61.24
C GLN A 389 18.37 9.14 61.48
N LYS A 390 18.31 7.86 61.86
CA LYS A 390 19.51 7.01 61.99
C LYS A 390 20.23 6.83 60.66
N TRP A 391 19.49 6.69 59.56
CA TRP A 391 20.05 6.53 58.22
C TRP A 391 20.67 7.83 57.71
N ARG A 392 19.99 8.98 57.83
CA ARG A 392 20.52 10.31 57.47
C ARG A 392 21.76 10.67 58.27
N GLY A 393 21.77 10.38 59.56
CA GLY A 393 22.94 10.59 60.42
C GLY A 393 24.18 9.81 59.97
N LYS A 394 24.01 8.72 59.19
CA LYS A 394 25.11 7.93 58.62
C LYS A 394 25.54 8.38 57.23
N LEU A 395 24.63 8.90 56.41
CA LEU A 395 24.91 9.24 55.00
C LEU A 395 25.25 10.72 54.76
N ALA A 396 25.03 11.60 55.73
CA ALA A 396 25.37 13.04 55.65
C ALA A 396 24.87 13.73 54.36
N VAL A 397 23.71 13.31 53.83
CA VAL A 397 23.09 13.93 52.64
C VAL A 397 22.15 15.04 53.10
N ASP A 398 22.42 16.27 52.68
CA ASP A 398 21.58 17.45 52.90
C ASP A 398 21.07 17.93 51.53
N LEU A 399 19.91 17.40 51.12
CA LEU A 399 19.32 17.67 49.81
C LEU A 399 19.18 19.18 49.51
N HIS A 400 19.01 20.02 50.54
CA HIS A 400 18.88 21.45 50.32
C HIS A 400 20.23 22.07 49.93
N LYS A 401 21.32 21.68 50.58
CA LYS A 401 22.68 22.12 50.22
C LYS A 401 23.16 21.46 48.92
N ASP A 402 22.88 20.17 48.77
CA ASP A 402 23.31 19.37 47.62
C ASP A 402 22.59 19.78 46.34
N SER A 403 21.39 20.39 46.44
CA SER A 403 20.66 20.93 45.28
C SER A 403 21.31 22.17 44.65
N GLY A 404 22.28 22.82 45.34
CA GLY A 404 22.90 24.06 44.88
C GLY A 404 21.93 25.25 44.80
N ARG A 405 20.71 25.12 45.35
CA ARG A 405 19.72 26.20 45.36
C ARG A 405 20.19 27.31 46.29
N PRO A 406 20.22 28.58 45.85
CA PRO A 406 20.64 29.68 46.71
C PRO A 406 19.73 29.76 47.95
N GLU A 407 20.34 29.84 49.13
CA GLU A 407 19.63 29.86 50.43
C GLU A 407 18.75 31.11 50.61
N LYS A 408 18.98 32.16 49.82
CA LYS A 408 18.20 33.39 49.83
C LYS A 408 17.88 33.82 48.39
N PRO A 409 16.67 34.31 48.11
CA PRO A 409 16.40 34.97 46.84
C PRO A 409 17.38 36.13 46.68
N ALA A 410 18.01 36.23 45.51
CA ALA A 410 18.84 37.38 45.19
C ALA A 410 17.97 38.63 45.31
N VAL A 411 18.32 39.51 46.26
CA VAL A 411 17.72 40.85 46.33
C VAL A 411 18.25 41.57 45.09
N HIS A 412 17.45 41.61 44.03
CA HIS A 412 17.69 42.55 42.95
C HIS A 412 17.29 43.92 43.49
N ASP A 413 18.28 44.74 43.82
CA ASP A 413 18.04 46.18 44.00
C ASP A 413 17.55 46.72 42.63
N GLU A 414 16.23 46.91 42.53
CA GLU A 414 15.62 47.64 41.43
C GLU A 414 16.10 49.11 41.52
N LEU A 415 17.00 49.49 40.60
CA LEU A 415 17.40 50.88 40.35
C LEU A 415 16.76 51.39 39.07
#